data_AF-A0A955GDE9-F1
#
_entry.id   AF-A0A955GDE9-F1
#
_cell.length_a   1.000
_cell.length_b   1.000
_cell.length_c   1.000
_cell.angle_alpha   90.00
_cell.angle_beta   90.00
_cell.angle_gamma   90.00
#
_symmetry.space_group_name_H-M   'P 1'
#
loop_
_entity.id
_entity.type
_entity.pdbx_description
1 polymer ?
#
loop_
_entity_poly.entity_id
_entity_poly.type
_entity_poly.pdbx_seq_one_letter_code
_entity_poly.pdbx_strand_id
1 'polypeptide(L)'
;MNTFIGGITPQLDFPRQDLSDDNAQMLEVMLSNPHVLNVFHETAESVNAVYRVGHPIVKITIEQLYDSQHAWAASVGTAVYEAIAALVQKPTTDISPVMLEHLQSPDTKEALVYTLQSELQAFYRDMPNTAAVVESASSRVTADTTYAVLGAVVTRNFELVDANYQ
;
A
#
# COMPACT_ATOMS: atom_id res chain seq x y z
N MET A 1 26.36 18.01 17.20
CA MET A 1 25.96 17.83 15.79
C MET A 1 24.46 18.07 15.74
N ASN A 2 24.02 19.12 15.06
CA ASN A 2 22.59 19.35 14.86
C ASN A 2 22.18 18.49 13.67
N THR A 3 21.56 17.33 13.93
CA THR A 3 20.90 16.56 12.88
C THR A 3 19.71 17.39 12.42
N PHE A 4 19.79 17.98 11.23
CA PHE A 4 18.61 18.50 10.56
C PHE A 4 17.74 17.28 10.25
N ILE A 5 16.59 17.17 10.92
CA ILE A 5 15.53 16.26 10.49
C ILE A 5 15.00 16.86 9.19
N GLY A 6 15.50 16.39 8.04
CA GLY A 6 14.91 16.70 6.75
C GLY A 6 13.46 16.19 6.72
N GLY A 7 12.56 16.92 6.08
CA GLY A 7 11.20 16.40 5.85
C GLY A 7 11.21 15.26 4.82
N ILE A 8 10.04 14.64 4.61
CA ILE A 8 9.84 13.71 3.50
C ILE A 8 10.17 14.40 2.17
N THR A 9 10.99 13.75 1.35
CA THR A 9 11.34 14.24 0.02
C THR A 9 10.37 13.67 -1.01
N PRO A 10 9.78 14.49 -1.91
CA PRO A 10 8.90 13.97 -2.96
C PRO A 10 9.61 12.90 -3.82
N GLN A 11 8.94 11.78 -4.07
CA GLN A 11 9.38 10.72 -4.98
C GLN A 11 8.35 10.51 -6.09
N LEU A 12 8.54 11.21 -7.21
CA LEU A 12 7.60 11.19 -8.33
C LEU A 12 7.52 9.84 -9.06
N ASP A 13 8.57 9.02 -8.96
CA ASP A 13 8.60 7.70 -9.59
C ASP A 13 7.97 6.60 -8.70
N PHE A 14 7.56 6.91 -7.47
CA PHE A 14 6.76 5.98 -6.66
C PHE A 14 5.36 5.84 -7.32
N PRO A 15 4.80 4.63 -7.48
CA PRO A 15 5.23 3.37 -6.87
C PRO A 15 6.01 2.45 -7.83
N ARG A 16 6.48 2.97 -8.97
CA ARG A 16 7.30 2.22 -9.94
C ARG A 16 8.70 1.93 -9.38
N GLN A 17 9.20 2.81 -8.52
CA GLN A 17 10.45 2.64 -7.77
C GLN A 17 10.17 2.59 -6.27
N ASP A 18 11.06 1.91 -5.55
CA ASP A 18 11.01 1.80 -4.09
C ASP A 18 11.27 3.15 -3.40
N LEU A 19 10.96 3.22 -2.10
CA LEU A 19 11.36 4.33 -1.25
C LEU A 19 12.89 4.45 -1.20
N SER A 20 13.39 5.68 -1.22
CA SER A 20 14.77 5.95 -0.86
C SER A 20 15.01 5.61 0.62
N ASP A 21 16.24 5.30 0.97
CA ASP A 21 16.61 4.97 2.36
C ASP A 21 16.22 6.10 3.34
N ASP A 22 16.41 7.36 2.94
CA ASP A 22 16.07 8.54 3.76
C ASP A 22 14.56 8.64 4.00
N ASN A 23 13.74 8.45 2.96
CA ASN A 23 12.29 8.46 3.11
C ASN A 23 11.82 7.26 3.92
N ALA A 24 12.39 6.08 3.70
CA ALA A 24 12.03 4.88 4.45
C ALA A 24 12.26 5.06 5.96
N GLN A 25 13.43 5.56 6.35
CA GLN A 25 13.75 5.84 7.76
C GLN A 25 12.79 6.87 8.37
N MET A 26 12.48 7.94 7.64
CA MET A 26 11.57 8.97 8.13
C MET A 26 10.13 8.46 8.26
N LEU A 27 9.65 7.75 7.24
CA LEU A 27 8.30 7.19 7.21
C LEU A 27 8.10 6.13 8.29
N GLU A 28 9.10 5.30 8.56
CA GLU A 28 9.06 4.35 9.66
C GLU A 28 8.79 5.05 11.00
N VAL A 29 9.51 6.15 11.27
CA VAL A 29 9.30 6.93 12.49
C VAL A 29 7.94 7.63 12.49
N MET A 30 7.57 8.28 11.38
CA MET A 30 6.32 9.05 11.28
C MET A 30 5.09 8.15 11.40
N LEU A 31 5.03 7.06 10.63
CA LEU A 31 3.88 6.16 10.55
C LEU A 31 3.78 5.22 11.77
N SER A 32 4.83 5.15 12.60
CA SER A 32 4.73 4.53 13.92
C SER A 32 3.74 5.25 14.86
N ASN A 33 3.39 6.51 14.56
CA ASN A 33 2.35 7.26 15.26
C ASN A 33 0.98 7.03 14.59
N PRO A 34 0.02 6.37 15.26
CA PRO A 34 -1.30 6.07 14.69
C PRO A 34 -2.07 7.31 14.25
N HIS A 35 -1.87 8.46 14.90
CA HIS A 35 -2.52 9.70 14.49
C HIS A 35 -2.02 10.19 13.14
N VAL A 36 -0.71 10.12 12.90
CA VAL A 36 -0.11 10.50 11.61
C VAL A 36 -0.58 9.54 10.52
N LEU A 37 -0.53 8.24 10.78
CA LEU A 37 -1.05 7.21 9.87
C LEU A 37 -2.49 7.50 9.46
N ASN A 38 -3.39 7.70 10.42
CA ASN A 38 -4.81 7.93 10.14
C ASN A 38 -5.03 9.20 9.32
N VAL A 39 -4.38 10.31 9.67
CA VAL A 39 -4.52 11.58 8.93
C VAL A 39 -4.10 11.41 7.47
N PHE A 40 -2.97 10.74 7.22
CA PHE A 40 -2.48 10.58 5.84
C PHE A 40 -3.23 9.51 5.06
N HIS A 41 -3.72 8.44 5.69
CA HIS A 41 -4.64 7.48 5.07
C HIS A 41 -5.96 8.16 4.67
N GLU A 42 -6.61 8.90 5.58
CA GLU A 42 -7.86 9.63 5.27
C GLU A 42 -7.63 10.68 4.17
N THR A 43 -6.48 11.36 4.20
CA THR A 43 -6.09 12.29 3.14
C THR A 43 -5.96 11.56 1.81
N ALA A 44 -5.27 10.42 1.77
CA ALA A 44 -5.07 9.60 0.58
C ALA A 44 -6.42 9.19 -0.04
N GLU A 45 -7.35 8.64 0.74
CA GLU A 45 -8.69 8.26 0.25
C GLU A 45 -9.53 9.46 -0.21
N SER A 46 -9.35 10.62 0.43
CA SER A 46 -10.09 11.84 0.06
C SER A 46 -9.66 12.41 -1.30
N VAL A 47 -8.37 12.29 -1.63
CA VAL A 47 -7.79 12.90 -2.84
C VAL A 47 -7.61 11.93 -3.98
N ASN A 48 -7.33 10.65 -3.69
CA ASN A 48 -7.08 9.63 -4.69
C ASN A 48 -8.21 8.59 -4.69
N ALA A 49 -8.97 8.59 -5.77
CA ALA A 49 -10.13 7.74 -5.88
C ALA A 49 -9.76 6.25 -6.04
N VAL A 50 -8.53 5.93 -6.50
CA VAL A 50 -7.99 4.56 -6.54
C VAL A 50 -7.99 3.93 -5.14
N TYR A 51 -7.63 4.69 -4.10
CA TYR A 51 -7.63 4.20 -2.72
C TYR A 51 -9.03 4.06 -2.15
N ARG A 52 -9.87 5.09 -2.34
CA ARG A 52 -11.26 5.07 -1.87
C ARG A 52 -12.07 3.86 -2.38
N VAL A 53 -11.80 3.42 -3.62
CA VAL A 53 -12.45 2.25 -4.22
C VAL A 53 -11.64 0.97 -3.95
N GLY A 54 -10.31 1.04 -4.04
CA GLY A 54 -9.41 -0.09 -3.94
C GLY A 54 -9.33 -0.68 -2.53
N HIS A 55 -9.25 0.13 -1.48
CA HIS A 55 -9.07 -0.36 -0.10
C HIS A 55 -10.19 -1.29 0.38
N PRO A 56 -11.49 -0.96 0.21
CA PRO A 56 -12.56 -1.91 0.50
C PRO A 56 -12.44 -3.20 -0.29
N ILE A 57 -11.99 -3.13 -1.55
CA ILE A 57 -11.84 -4.30 -2.40
C ILE A 57 -10.68 -5.19 -1.94
N VAL A 58 -9.53 -4.62 -1.55
CA VAL A 58 -8.42 -5.40 -0.97
C VAL A 58 -8.93 -6.22 0.20
N LYS A 59 -9.65 -5.59 1.13
CA LYS A 59 -10.21 -6.28 2.29
C LYS A 59 -11.15 -7.42 1.90
N ILE A 60 -12.11 -7.16 1.00
CA ILE A 60 -13.07 -8.17 0.54
C ILE A 60 -12.36 -9.34 -0.16
N THR A 61 -11.40 -9.04 -1.04
CA THR A 61 -10.64 -10.05 -1.78
C THR A 61 -9.85 -10.94 -0.82
N ILE A 62 -9.10 -10.35 0.13
CA ILE A 62 -8.35 -11.14 1.11
C ILE A 62 -9.29 -11.94 2.02
N GLU A 63 -10.45 -11.41 2.40
CA GLU A 63 -11.45 -12.13 3.21
C GLU A 63 -12.04 -13.33 2.48
N GLN A 64 -12.24 -13.25 1.15
CA GLN A 64 -12.69 -14.39 0.34
C GLN A 64 -11.62 -15.47 0.18
N LEU A 65 -10.35 -15.07 0.15
CA LEU A 65 -9.23 -15.98 -0.05
C LEU A 65 -8.76 -16.64 1.25
N TYR A 66 -8.77 -15.89 2.35
CA TYR A 66 -8.24 -16.29 3.65
C TYR A 66 -9.34 -16.21 4.73
N ASP A 67 -9.08 -15.57 5.86
CA ASP A 67 -10.03 -15.33 6.96
C ASP A 67 -10.09 -13.85 7.33
N SER A 68 -11.00 -13.51 8.23
CA SER A 68 -11.23 -12.12 8.65
C SER A 68 -10.05 -11.48 9.37
N GLN A 69 -9.20 -12.28 10.05
CA GLN A 69 -8.02 -11.78 10.74
C GLN A 69 -6.97 -11.34 9.72
N HIS A 70 -6.69 -12.19 8.72
CA HIS A 70 -5.78 -11.87 7.62
C HIS A 70 -6.30 -10.71 6.76
N ALA A 71 -7.62 -10.64 6.52
CA ALA A 71 -8.23 -9.52 5.82
C ALA A 71 -8.08 -8.19 6.58
N TRP A 72 -8.19 -8.22 7.91
CA TRP A 72 -7.94 -7.05 8.73
C TRP A 72 -6.47 -6.63 8.69
N ALA A 73 -5.52 -7.58 8.78
CA ALA A 73 -4.10 -7.28 8.65
C ALA A 73 -3.77 -6.64 7.29
N ALA A 74 -4.33 -7.18 6.19
CA ALA A 74 -4.19 -6.60 4.85
C ALA A 74 -4.78 -5.18 4.78
N SER A 75 -5.95 -4.96 5.38
CA SER A 75 -6.56 -3.63 5.48
C SER A 75 -5.66 -2.63 6.20
N VAL A 76 -4.95 -3.04 7.26
CA VAL A 76 -3.98 -2.18 7.97
C VAL A 76 -2.81 -1.83 7.05
N GLY A 77 -2.23 -2.83 6.37
CA GLY A 77 -1.10 -2.58 5.48
C GLY A 77 -1.44 -1.74 4.26
N THR A 78 -2.66 -1.85 3.72
CA THR A 78 -3.18 -0.92 2.71
C THR A 78 -3.19 0.52 3.24
N ALA A 79 -3.75 0.77 4.43
CA ALA A 79 -3.77 2.12 5.01
C ALA A 79 -2.35 2.69 5.20
N VAL A 80 -1.39 1.86 5.63
CA VAL A 80 0.02 2.27 5.74
C VAL A 80 0.60 2.63 4.38
N TYR A 81 0.35 1.80 3.36
CA TYR A 81 0.85 2.05 2.01
C TYR A 81 0.26 3.33 1.40
N GLU A 82 -1.03 3.58 1.58
CA GLU A 82 -1.69 4.82 1.14
C GLU A 82 -1.12 6.05 1.84
N ALA A 83 -0.83 5.96 3.14
CA ALA A 83 -0.19 7.04 3.86
C ALA A 83 1.24 7.31 3.35
N ILE A 84 2.01 6.26 3.03
CA ILE A 84 3.32 6.38 2.35
C ILE A 84 3.15 7.14 1.03
N ALA A 85 2.23 6.67 0.18
CA ALA A 85 1.99 7.24 -1.13
C ALA A 85 1.59 8.72 -1.04
N ALA A 86 0.66 9.07 -0.16
CA ALA A 86 0.23 10.45 0.07
C ALA A 86 1.35 11.38 0.58
N LEU A 87 2.34 10.83 1.28
CA LEU A 87 3.49 11.59 1.80
C LEU A 87 4.57 11.82 0.75
N VAL A 88 4.78 10.89 -0.18
CA VAL A 88 5.88 10.94 -1.15
C VAL A 88 5.44 11.34 -2.56
N GLN A 89 4.19 11.08 -2.94
CA GLN A 89 3.65 11.40 -4.26
C GLN A 89 2.87 12.71 -4.27
N LYS A 90 2.59 13.21 -5.48
CA LYS A 90 1.54 14.20 -5.68
C LYS A 90 0.19 13.50 -5.83
N PRO A 91 -0.90 14.04 -5.27
CA PRO A 91 -2.24 13.48 -5.46
C PRO A 91 -2.61 13.33 -6.94
N THR A 92 -3.11 12.16 -7.32
CA THR A 92 -3.83 11.93 -8.58
C THR A 92 -5.33 12.03 -8.31
N THR A 93 -6.08 12.64 -9.23
CA THR A 93 -7.52 12.96 -9.00
C THR A 93 -8.49 12.14 -9.83
N ASP A 94 -8.02 11.44 -10.87
CA ASP A 94 -8.85 10.67 -11.80
C ASP A 94 -8.59 9.16 -11.66
N ILE A 95 -9.63 8.34 -11.85
CA ILE A 95 -9.52 6.88 -12.02
C ILE A 95 -9.68 6.56 -13.51
N SER A 96 -8.82 5.69 -14.03
CA SER A 96 -8.99 5.09 -15.35
C SER A 96 -10.19 4.11 -15.38
N PRO A 97 -11.09 4.19 -16.39
CA PRO A 97 -12.19 3.23 -16.57
C PRO A 97 -11.76 1.76 -16.62
N VAL A 98 -10.52 1.49 -17.06
CA VAL A 98 -9.95 0.13 -17.18
C VAL A 98 -9.71 -0.52 -15.82
N MET A 99 -9.46 0.28 -14.78
CA MET A 99 -9.30 -0.24 -13.42
C MET A 99 -10.58 -0.91 -12.92
N LEU A 100 -11.76 -0.38 -13.28
CA LEU A 100 -13.04 -0.97 -12.90
C LEU A 100 -13.30 -2.34 -13.55
N GLU A 101 -12.75 -2.58 -14.75
CA GLU A 101 -12.87 -3.86 -15.45
C GLU A 101 -11.93 -4.92 -14.86
N HIS A 102 -10.70 -4.53 -14.47
CA HIS A 102 -9.75 -5.45 -13.83
C HIS A 102 -10.26 -5.98 -12.48
N LEU A 103 -11.06 -5.18 -11.78
CA LEU A 103 -11.71 -5.56 -10.53
C LEU A 103 -12.81 -6.64 -10.69
N GLN A 104 -13.22 -6.95 -11.93
CA GLN A 104 -14.32 -7.87 -12.24
C GLN A 104 -13.89 -9.19 -12.89
N SER A 105 -12.59 -9.42 -13.10
CA SER A 105 -12.13 -10.64 -13.78
C SER A 105 -12.29 -11.89 -12.88
N PRO A 106 -12.94 -12.97 -13.37
CA PRO A 106 -13.11 -14.20 -12.63
C PRO A 106 -11.88 -15.11 -12.72
N ASP A 107 -10.88 -14.89 -11.86
CA ASP A 107 -9.85 -15.89 -11.62
C ASP A 107 -10.34 -16.94 -10.61
N THR A 108 -9.86 -18.19 -10.74
CA THR A 108 -10.10 -19.19 -9.70
C THR A 108 -9.38 -18.81 -8.42
N LYS A 109 -9.93 -19.16 -7.26
CA LYS A 109 -9.35 -18.86 -5.94
C LYS A 109 -7.89 -19.31 -5.84
N GLU A 110 -7.56 -20.50 -6.33
CA GLU A 110 -6.20 -21.05 -6.30
C GLU A 110 -5.22 -20.27 -7.18
N ALA A 111 -5.66 -19.87 -8.37
CA ALA A 111 -4.85 -19.05 -9.26
C ALA A 111 -4.57 -17.67 -8.64
N LEU A 112 -5.58 -17.07 -8.01
CA LEU A 112 -5.44 -15.78 -7.34
C LEU A 112 -4.50 -15.86 -6.14
N VAL A 113 -4.58 -16.90 -5.30
CA VAL A 113 -3.64 -17.13 -4.20
C VAL A 113 -2.20 -17.27 -4.72
N TYR A 114 -1.99 -18.06 -5.76
CA TYR A 114 -0.66 -18.24 -6.35
C TYR A 114 -0.09 -16.92 -6.89
N THR A 115 -0.89 -16.16 -7.63
CA THR A 115 -0.52 -14.84 -8.14
C THR A 115 -0.14 -13.91 -7.00
N LEU A 116 -0.98 -13.79 -5.96
CA LEU A 116 -0.70 -12.95 -4.80
C LEU A 116 0.58 -13.34 -4.06
N GLN A 117 0.88 -14.63 -3.95
CA GLN A 117 2.14 -15.08 -3.35
C GLN A 117 3.35 -14.70 -4.20
N SER A 118 3.26 -14.85 -5.53
CA SER A 118 4.31 -14.44 -6.46
C SER A 118 4.55 -12.92 -6.39
N GLU A 119 3.48 -12.14 -6.39
CA GLU A 119 3.53 -10.67 -6.28
C GLU A 119 4.12 -10.23 -4.94
N LEU A 120 3.77 -10.90 -3.84
CA LEU A 120 4.37 -10.63 -2.53
C LEU A 120 5.88 -10.87 -2.52
N GLN A 121 6.35 -11.98 -3.11
CA GLN A 121 7.78 -12.27 -3.23
C GLN A 121 8.50 -11.26 -4.13
N ALA A 122 7.86 -10.84 -5.22
CA ALA A 122 8.38 -9.79 -6.08
C ALA A 122 8.48 -8.46 -5.33
N PHE A 123 7.47 -8.12 -4.55
CA PHE A 123 7.45 -6.89 -3.75
C PHE A 123 8.58 -6.84 -2.72
N TYR A 124 8.84 -7.92 -1.98
CA TYR A 124 9.99 -7.94 -1.06
C TYR A 124 11.34 -7.78 -1.75
N ARG A 125 11.47 -8.25 -3.00
CA ARG A 125 12.70 -8.14 -3.78
C ARG A 125 12.87 -6.75 -4.40
N ASP A 126 11.79 -6.22 -4.97
CA ASP A 126 11.81 -5.03 -5.82
C ASP A 126 11.49 -3.74 -5.03
N MET A 127 10.81 -3.87 -3.89
CA MET A 127 10.40 -2.78 -2.99
C MET A 127 10.78 -3.05 -1.51
N PRO A 128 12.01 -3.47 -1.19
CA PRO A 128 12.40 -3.87 0.17
C PRO A 128 12.22 -2.77 1.22
N ASN A 129 12.48 -1.51 0.89
CA ASN A 129 12.34 -0.39 1.82
C ASN A 129 10.86 -0.12 2.12
N THR A 130 10.01 -0.12 1.10
CA THR A 130 8.56 0.01 1.30
C THR A 130 8.01 -1.15 2.11
N ALA A 131 8.42 -2.38 1.82
CA ALA A 131 8.01 -3.55 2.60
C ALA A 131 8.40 -3.41 4.09
N ALA A 132 9.64 -3.00 4.37
CA ALA A 132 10.11 -2.80 5.75
C ALA A 132 9.31 -1.72 6.50
N VAL A 133 8.98 -0.60 5.86
CA VAL A 133 8.14 0.44 6.47
C VAL A 133 6.74 -0.08 6.76
N VAL A 134 6.12 -0.81 5.82
CA VAL A 134 4.79 -1.40 5.99
C VAL A 134 4.79 -2.40 7.15
N GLU A 135 5.78 -3.29 7.23
CA GLU A 135 5.91 -4.25 8.32
C GLU A 135 6.08 -3.56 9.67
N SER A 136 7.01 -2.60 9.74
CA SER A 136 7.34 -1.90 10.98
C SER A 136 6.14 -1.12 11.51
N ALA A 137 5.47 -0.33 10.67
CA ALA A 137 4.29 0.43 11.08
C ALA A 137 3.10 -0.48 11.44
N SER A 138 2.86 -1.54 10.66
CA SER A 138 1.74 -2.46 10.89
C SER A 138 1.92 -3.34 12.12
N SER A 139 3.16 -3.67 12.51
CA SER A 139 3.49 -4.54 13.65
C SER A 139 2.92 -4.06 14.99
N ARG A 140 2.60 -2.76 15.09
CA ARG A 140 1.99 -2.15 16.27
C ARG A 140 0.49 -2.44 16.40
N VAL A 141 -0.13 -2.85 15.30
CA VAL A 141 -1.57 -3.07 15.18
C VAL A 141 -1.86 -4.55 14.99
N THR A 142 -1.12 -5.24 14.13
CA THR A 142 -1.30 -6.67 13.84
C THR A 142 0.01 -7.44 13.94
N ALA A 143 -0.07 -8.71 14.38
CA ALA A 143 1.06 -9.65 14.34
C ALA A 143 1.28 -10.25 12.94
N ASP A 144 0.26 -10.21 12.08
CA ASP A 144 0.26 -10.82 10.75
C ASP A 144 0.87 -9.87 9.70
N THR A 145 2.10 -9.40 9.94
CA THR A 145 2.75 -8.37 9.11
C THR A 145 2.91 -8.79 7.65
N THR A 146 3.08 -10.08 7.37
CA THR A 146 3.10 -10.60 5.98
C THR A 146 1.80 -10.27 5.22
N TYR A 147 0.64 -10.38 5.89
CA TYR A 147 -0.64 -10.04 5.27
C TYR A 147 -0.84 -8.53 5.18
N ALA A 148 -0.28 -7.76 6.11
CA ALA A 148 -0.21 -6.31 5.94
C ALA A 148 0.58 -5.93 4.67
N VAL A 149 1.76 -6.52 4.46
CA VAL A 149 2.52 -6.30 3.23
C VAL A 149 1.73 -6.77 2.00
N LEU A 150 0.99 -7.89 2.10
CA LEU A 150 0.12 -8.32 1.01
C LEU A 150 -0.96 -7.28 0.67
N GLY A 151 -1.56 -6.62 1.66
CA GLY A 151 -2.47 -5.49 1.44
C GLY A 151 -1.81 -4.35 0.67
N ALA A 152 -0.59 -3.97 1.05
CA ALA A 152 0.22 -2.97 0.34
C ALA A 152 0.52 -3.39 -1.12
N VAL A 153 0.83 -4.68 -1.35
CA VAL A 153 1.09 -5.22 -2.70
C VAL A 153 -0.14 -5.07 -3.61
N VAL A 154 -1.31 -5.48 -3.14
CA VAL A 154 -2.54 -5.37 -3.95
C VAL A 154 -2.86 -3.91 -4.24
N THR A 155 -2.70 -3.04 -3.26
CA THR A 155 -2.94 -1.59 -3.39
C THR A 155 -1.98 -0.97 -4.41
N ARG A 156 -0.69 -1.30 -4.36
CA ARG A 156 0.30 -0.90 -5.36
C ARG A 156 -0.08 -1.37 -6.76
N ASN A 157 -0.55 -2.59 -6.89
CA ASN A 157 -0.91 -3.14 -8.20
C ASN A 157 -2.11 -2.39 -8.80
N PHE A 158 -3.06 -1.91 -7.99
CA PHE A 158 -4.09 -0.99 -8.45
C PHE A 158 -3.53 0.34 -8.95
N GLU A 159 -2.59 0.96 -8.22
CA GLU A 159 -1.93 2.18 -8.69
C GLU A 159 -1.17 1.99 -10.00
N LEU A 160 -0.43 0.88 -10.14
CA LEU A 160 0.34 0.61 -11.36
C LEU A 160 -0.56 0.36 -12.57
N VAL A 161 -1.70 -0.32 -12.37
CA VAL A 161 -2.70 -0.48 -13.42
C VAL A 161 -3.23 0.89 -13.82
N ASP A 162 -3.69 1.71 -12.86
CA ASP A 162 -4.21 3.05 -13.15
C ASP A 162 -3.19 3.94 -13.88
N ALA A 163 -1.95 3.97 -13.41
CA ALA A 163 -0.86 4.78 -13.97
C ALA A 163 -0.38 4.32 -15.37
N ASN A 164 -0.74 3.11 -15.83
CA ASN A 164 -0.43 2.67 -17.19
C ASN A 164 -1.51 3.06 -18.21
N TYR A 165 -2.64 3.59 -17.75
CA TYR A 165 -3.78 3.99 -18.58
C TYR A 165 -4.12 5.50 -18.51
N GLN A 166 -3.27 6.29 -17.86
CA GLN A 166 -3.26 7.77 -17.92
C GLN A 166 -2.23 8.25 -18.95
#